data_AF-A0A7S1KVH3-F1
#
_entry.id   AF-A0A7S1KVH3-F1
#
_cell.length_a   1.000
_cell.length_b   1.000
_cell.length_c   1.000
_cell.angle_alpha   90.00
_cell.angle_beta   90.00
_cell.angle_gamma   90.00
#
_symmetry.space_group_name_H-M   'P 1'
#
loop_
_entity.id
_entity.type
_entity.pdbx_description
1 polymer ?
#
loop_
_entity_poly.entity_id
_entity_poly.type
_entity_poly.pdbx_seq_one_letter_code
_entity_poly.pdbx_strand_id
1 'polypeptide(L)'
;RGGGDLECFNKGAVPVTLPGSMGVGAGASLNDVSLDDCRRACAGEEECEAVMFTNKTQGVPFKTMCYGKKGVRTSKCQPGGNFVTEIVGERPKVVGKCAIFGDPHIITFDRVYGPPITILDPGEYYLINSQKLRIHGRFGYTHRFPTASSAIGVAVGGSLIKDHSLIVTFVGPERGYKGFKVVWDGKHILDTYPSEFTSDDGVLQAEHDAMDPEKYHREGRHTIGGTHGLLPSYHFRLYPDISIYVLIGPDNCNVVIEAPKMPNAQDGWCGNFDCDQENDSIKAMEARGVLGLIPAGESLFREGPTPPAWTMKKVAAPTLDDCSPSRRSQAETQCAGLTHGERGACIYDICATNKAAAAAVDEEGLDNLPYNCNKGAPADWPEKQAQWCCEKQKVCKGGRARMANACDEDCTFSGQTAACKERVYWASTHAFVGKADACQRSMDLIKTQCPTECSRCELGMTDCSDDGQPHMHFFRKFEEPSVAADEAGPAGPGEPSSQALPWQAAGLGVGSLALAAGLFAVGRARARRAQLPKAERVASLVALE
;
A
#
# COMPACT_ATOMS: atom_id res chain seq x y z
N ARG A 1 12.56 -20.67 -21.70
CA ARG A 1 12.51 -19.19 -21.65
C ARG A 1 11.11 -18.80 -22.07
N GLY A 2 10.21 -18.69 -21.10
CA GLY A 2 8.82 -18.28 -21.26
C GLY A 2 8.54 -17.35 -20.09
N GLY A 3 7.96 -16.20 -20.37
CA GLY A 3 7.89 -15.06 -19.46
C GLY A 3 8.28 -13.83 -20.25
N GLY A 4 7.29 -13.17 -20.83
CA GLY A 4 7.42 -11.90 -21.54
C GLY A 4 6.10 -11.16 -21.48
N ASP A 5 5.01 -11.90 -21.72
CA ASP A 5 3.67 -11.31 -21.73
C ASP A 5 2.95 -11.51 -20.39
N LEU A 6 1.94 -10.69 -20.11
CA LEU A 6 1.02 -10.90 -18.99
C LEU A 6 -0.16 -11.80 -19.41
N GLU A 7 -0.61 -12.69 -18.53
CA GLU A 7 -1.85 -13.47 -18.66
C GLU A 7 -2.89 -12.96 -17.66
N CYS A 8 -3.97 -12.38 -18.19
CA CYS A 8 -5.11 -11.90 -17.40
C CYS A 8 -6.30 -12.90 -17.43
N PHE A 9 -6.03 -14.21 -17.45
CA PHE A 9 -7.09 -15.22 -17.56
C PHE A 9 -7.97 -15.30 -16.32
N ASN A 10 -7.35 -15.45 -15.15
CA ASN A 10 -8.02 -15.75 -13.89
C ASN A 10 -8.36 -14.51 -13.08
N LYS A 11 -7.32 -13.75 -12.69
CA LYS A 11 -7.43 -12.53 -11.90
C LYS A 11 -7.02 -11.35 -12.78
N GLY A 12 -7.66 -10.22 -12.53
CA GLY A 12 -7.32 -8.97 -13.20
C GLY A 12 -8.11 -8.66 -14.45
N ALA A 13 -9.00 -9.52 -14.93
CA ALA A 13 -9.93 -9.15 -16.00
C ALA A 13 -11.23 -9.96 -15.91
N VAL A 14 -12.30 -9.42 -16.49
CA VAL A 14 -13.61 -10.07 -16.62
C VAL A 14 -13.74 -10.62 -18.05
N PRO A 15 -14.20 -11.87 -18.25
CA PRO A 15 -14.38 -12.42 -19.59
C PRO A 15 -15.48 -11.70 -20.37
N VAL A 16 -15.28 -11.55 -21.67
CA VAL A 16 -16.26 -11.06 -22.66
C VAL A 16 -16.46 -12.16 -23.70
N THR A 17 -17.72 -12.51 -23.96
CA THR A 17 -18.07 -13.48 -24.99
C THR A 17 -17.97 -12.80 -26.36
N LEU A 18 -17.01 -13.24 -27.17
CA LEU A 18 -16.83 -12.74 -28.53
C LEU A 18 -17.79 -13.44 -29.52
N PRO A 19 -18.21 -12.78 -30.61
CA PRO A 19 -19.03 -13.39 -31.66
C PRO A 19 -18.39 -14.65 -32.23
N GLY A 20 -19.10 -15.78 -32.14
CA GLY A 20 -18.61 -17.08 -32.59
C GLY A 20 -17.84 -17.88 -31.54
N SER A 21 -17.78 -17.41 -30.29
CA SER A 21 -17.14 -18.18 -29.21
C SER A 21 -17.86 -19.51 -28.96
N MET A 22 -17.09 -20.55 -28.68
CA MET A 22 -17.60 -21.83 -28.19
C MET A 22 -17.39 -21.93 -26.67
N GLY A 23 -18.37 -22.47 -25.95
CA GLY A 23 -18.34 -22.57 -24.49
C GLY A 23 -19.15 -21.48 -23.79
N VAL A 24 -19.03 -21.39 -22.46
CA VAL A 24 -19.77 -20.42 -21.63
C VAL A 24 -18.86 -19.79 -20.57
N GLY A 25 -19.21 -18.58 -20.14
CA GLY A 25 -18.52 -17.85 -19.08
C GLY A 25 -17.03 -17.62 -19.40
N ALA A 26 -16.17 -17.85 -18.41
CA ALA A 26 -14.72 -17.66 -18.54
C ALA A 26 -14.04 -18.61 -19.55
N GLY A 27 -14.69 -19.73 -19.89
CA GLY A 27 -14.20 -20.70 -20.87
C GLY A 27 -14.66 -20.44 -22.31
N ALA A 28 -15.50 -19.42 -22.55
CA ALA A 28 -15.93 -19.09 -23.91
C ALA A 28 -14.76 -18.53 -24.73
N SER A 29 -14.42 -19.20 -25.84
CA SER A 29 -13.28 -18.83 -26.68
C SER A 29 -13.60 -18.93 -28.18
N LEU A 30 -12.96 -18.08 -28.97
CA LEU A 30 -12.78 -18.30 -30.40
C LEU A 30 -11.63 -19.29 -30.58
N ASN A 31 -11.84 -20.31 -31.40
CA ASN A 31 -10.90 -21.41 -31.57
C ASN A 31 -10.47 -21.52 -33.03
N ASP A 32 -9.21 -21.91 -33.25
CA ASP A 32 -8.62 -22.03 -34.59
C ASP A 32 -8.67 -20.73 -35.43
N VAL A 33 -8.72 -19.58 -34.76
CA VAL A 33 -8.67 -18.24 -35.37
C VAL A 33 -7.26 -17.65 -35.33
N SER A 34 -6.97 -16.70 -36.24
CA SER A 34 -5.74 -15.90 -36.17
C SER A 34 -5.82 -14.84 -35.05
N LEU A 35 -4.68 -14.28 -34.65
CA LEU A 35 -4.66 -13.14 -33.71
C LEU A 35 -5.39 -11.92 -34.29
N ASP A 36 -5.30 -11.68 -35.59
CA ASP A 36 -6.02 -10.58 -36.23
C ASP A 36 -7.54 -10.78 -36.26
N ASP A 37 -8.01 -12.01 -36.47
CA ASP A 37 -9.43 -12.34 -36.33
C ASP A 37 -9.91 -12.14 -34.89
N CYS A 38 -9.08 -12.54 -33.92
CA CYS A 38 -9.35 -12.33 -32.50
C CYS A 38 -9.49 -10.84 -32.16
N ARG A 39 -8.55 -10.00 -32.62
CA ARG A 39 -8.59 -8.53 -32.48
C ARG A 39 -9.86 -7.95 -33.11
N ARG A 40 -10.18 -8.36 -34.34
CA ARG A 40 -11.39 -7.89 -35.04
C ARG A 40 -12.67 -8.25 -34.29
N ALA A 41 -12.77 -9.47 -33.76
CA ALA A 41 -13.92 -9.90 -32.99
C ALA A 41 -14.07 -9.08 -31.69
N CYS A 42 -12.96 -8.80 -31.00
CA CYS A 42 -12.98 -7.92 -29.82
C CYS A 42 -13.34 -6.47 -30.18
N ALA A 43 -12.77 -5.91 -31.25
CA ALA A 43 -13.10 -4.55 -31.68
C ALA A 43 -14.57 -4.39 -32.12
N GLY A 44 -15.24 -5.47 -32.49
CA GLY A 44 -16.68 -5.50 -32.78
C GLY A 44 -17.58 -5.55 -31.54
N GLU A 45 -17.01 -5.78 -30.35
CA GLU A 45 -17.74 -5.88 -29.08
C GLU A 45 -17.46 -4.67 -28.19
N GLU A 46 -18.49 -3.90 -27.88
CA GLU A 46 -18.38 -2.63 -27.14
C GLU A 46 -17.70 -2.78 -25.77
N GLU A 47 -17.93 -3.91 -25.10
CA GLU A 47 -17.35 -4.16 -23.78
C GLU A 47 -15.94 -4.76 -23.84
N CYS A 48 -15.43 -5.16 -25.01
CA CYS A 48 -14.13 -5.81 -25.10
C CYS A 48 -12.99 -4.78 -25.15
N GLU A 49 -12.08 -4.86 -24.18
CA GLU A 49 -10.95 -3.93 -24.00
C GLU A 49 -9.59 -4.59 -24.28
N ALA A 50 -9.56 -5.92 -24.31
CA ALA A 50 -8.36 -6.68 -24.57
C ALA A 50 -8.71 -8.08 -25.07
N VAL A 51 -7.77 -8.67 -25.78
CA VAL A 51 -7.79 -10.10 -26.11
C VAL A 51 -6.71 -10.83 -25.36
N MET A 52 -7.00 -12.07 -25.01
CA MET A 52 -6.00 -13.02 -24.54
C MET A 52 -5.90 -14.14 -25.57
N PHE A 53 -4.72 -14.33 -26.14
CA PHE A 53 -4.51 -15.23 -27.27
C PHE A 53 -3.43 -16.26 -26.96
N THR A 54 -3.61 -17.50 -27.42
CA THR A 54 -2.54 -18.49 -27.44
C THR A 54 -2.57 -19.31 -28.73
N ASN A 55 -1.38 -19.69 -29.19
CA ASN A 55 -1.14 -20.68 -30.24
C ASN A 55 -0.44 -21.93 -29.71
N LYS A 56 -0.36 -22.10 -28.39
CA LYS A 56 0.29 -23.22 -27.70
C LYS A 56 -0.71 -23.90 -26.78
N THR A 57 -1.70 -24.53 -27.38
CA THR A 57 -2.75 -25.27 -26.70
C THR A 57 -2.25 -26.65 -26.26
N GLN A 58 -2.69 -27.12 -25.10
CA GLN A 58 -2.43 -28.47 -24.59
C GLN A 58 -3.72 -29.06 -24.02
N GLY A 59 -4.03 -30.32 -24.34
CA GLY A 59 -5.22 -31.00 -23.83
C GLY A 59 -6.56 -30.55 -24.44
N VAL A 60 -6.53 -29.75 -25.50
CA VAL A 60 -7.71 -29.32 -26.27
C VAL A 60 -7.51 -29.61 -27.76
N PRO A 61 -8.58 -29.80 -28.55
CA PRO A 61 -8.46 -30.15 -29.98
C PRO A 61 -8.10 -28.95 -30.88
N PHE A 62 -8.09 -27.73 -30.34
CA PHE A 62 -7.87 -26.49 -31.09
C PHE A 62 -6.39 -26.14 -31.15
N LYS A 63 -5.93 -25.53 -32.25
CA LYS A 63 -4.56 -25.03 -32.45
C LYS A 63 -4.34 -23.66 -31.82
N THR A 64 -5.38 -22.84 -31.79
CA THR A 64 -5.37 -21.51 -31.18
C THR A 64 -6.62 -21.30 -30.34
N MET A 65 -6.50 -20.44 -29.34
CA MET A 65 -7.64 -19.99 -28.54
C MET A 65 -7.52 -18.49 -28.29
N CYS A 66 -8.66 -17.81 -28.35
CA CYS A 66 -8.81 -16.38 -28.18
C CYS A 66 -9.97 -16.08 -27.22
N TYR A 67 -9.73 -15.20 -26.26
CA TYR A 67 -10.69 -14.82 -25.24
C TYR A 67 -10.83 -13.30 -25.20
N GLY A 68 -12.05 -12.79 -25.20
CA GLY A 68 -12.33 -11.37 -24.96
C GLY A 68 -12.23 -11.04 -23.47
N LYS A 69 -11.73 -9.85 -23.14
CA LYS A 69 -11.52 -9.40 -21.76
C LYS A 69 -11.94 -7.94 -21.58
N LYS A 70 -12.45 -7.60 -20.39
CA LYS A 70 -12.79 -6.24 -19.94
C LYS A 70 -12.35 -5.97 -18.51
N GLY A 71 -12.25 -4.70 -18.14
CA GLY A 71 -11.79 -4.26 -16.83
C GLY A 71 -10.39 -4.76 -16.50
N VAL A 72 -9.48 -4.73 -17.47
CA VAL A 72 -8.14 -5.31 -17.30
C VAL A 72 -7.33 -4.49 -16.30
N ARG A 73 -6.70 -5.19 -15.36
CA ARG A 73 -5.82 -4.65 -14.32
C ARG A 73 -4.51 -5.42 -14.34
N THR A 74 -3.51 -4.88 -15.05
CA THR A 74 -2.23 -5.61 -15.29
C THR A 74 -1.55 -6.04 -14.01
N SER A 75 -1.63 -5.23 -12.95
CA SER A 75 -1.08 -5.54 -11.62
C SER A 75 -1.68 -6.78 -10.95
N LYS A 76 -2.78 -7.33 -11.47
CA LYS A 76 -3.43 -8.55 -10.98
C LYS A 76 -3.25 -9.75 -11.93
N CYS A 77 -2.69 -9.51 -13.11
CA CYS A 77 -2.40 -10.53 -14.09
C CYS A 77 -1.17 -11.35 -13.66
N GLN A 78 -1.06 -12.57 -14.17
CA GLN A 78 0.05 -13.50 -13.88
C GLN A 78 1.06 -13.47 -15.04
N PRO A 79 2.27 -14.02 -14.88
CA PRO A 79 3.19 -14.21 -16.00
C PRO A 79 2.56 -15.09 -17.08
N GLY A 80 2.68 -14.68 -18.34
CA GLY A 80 1.85 -15.11 -19.47
C GLY A 80 1.95 -16.57 -19.87
N GLY A 81 3.06 -17.24 -19.53
CA GLY A 81 3.30 -18.62 -19.95
C GLY A 81 3.20 -18.79 -21.47
N ASN A 82 2.07 -19.34 -21.93
CA ASN A 82 1.74 -19.57 -23.34
C ASN A 82 0.68 -18.60 -23.89
N PHE A 83 0.11 -17.75 -23.04
CA PHE A 83 -0.88 -16.74 -23.39
C PHE A 83 -0.22 -15.37 -23.51
N VAL A 84 -0.74 -14.58 -24.44
CA VAL A 84 -0.40 -13.17 -24.63
C VAL A 84 -1.67 -12.37 -24.41
N THR A 85 -1.61 -11.35 -23.56
CA THR A 85 -2.68 -10.35 -23.45
C THR A 85 -2.32 -9.16 -24.31
N GLU A 86 -3.23 -8.75 -25.19
CA GLU A 86 -3.10 -7.56 -25.99
C GLU A 86 -4.29 -6.64 -25.74
N ILE A 87 -4.01 -5.38 -25.41
CA ILE A 87 -5.03 -4.36 -25.20
C ILE A 87 -5.59 -3.95 -26.57
N VAL A 88 -6.90 -4.05 -26.74
CA VAL A 88 -7.60 -3.80 -28.00
C VAL A 88 -8.63 -2.68 -27.80
N GLY A 89 -8.57 -1.67 -28.66
CA GLY A 89 -9.52 -0.55 -28.66
C GLY A 89 -8.89 0.80 -28.32
N GLU A 90 -9.61 1.88 -28.66
CA GLU A 90 -9.14 3.27 -28.49
C GLU A 90 -9.45 3.85 -27.09
N ARG A 91 -10.34 3.19 -26.33
CA ARG A 91 -10.69 3.58 -24.95
C ARG A 91 -10.54 2.41 -23.97
N PRO A 92 -9.38 1.74 -23.93
CA PRO A 92 -9.20 0.66 -22.97
C PRO A 92 -9.32 1.24 -21.56
N LYS A 93 -10.31 0.78 -20.78
CA LYS A 93 -10.38 1.04 -19.32
C LYS A 93 -9.36 0.18 -18.57
N VAL A 94 -8.23 -0.08 -19.23
CA VAL A 94 -7.16 -0.91 -18.72
C VAL A 94 -6.32 -0.05 -17.80
N VAL A 95 -6.26 -0.46 -16.55
CA VAL A 95 -5.60 0.28 -15.47
C VAL A 95 -4.39 -0.49 -14.99
N GLY A 96 -3.24 0.16 -14.96
CA GLY A 96 -1.96 -0.43 -14.56
C GLY A 96 -1.47 0.19 -13.26
N LYS A 97 -0.53 -0.48 -12.60
CA LYS A 97 0.22 0.09 -11.48
C LYS A 97 1.70 0.18 -11.81
N CYS A 98 2.27 1.34 -11.53
CA CYS A 98 3.71 1.58 -11.51
C CYS A 98 4.10 1.95 -10.08
N ALA A 99 5.18 1.37 -9.55
CA ALA A 99 5.62 1.63 -8.18
C ALA A 99 7.09 2.05 -8.16
N ILE A 100 7.38 3.13 -7.44
CA ILE A 100 8.70 3.73 -7.25
C ILE A 100 9.03 3.65 -5.76
N PHE A 101 10.14 3.02 -5.40
CA PHE A 101 10.49 2.76 -4.01
C PHE A 101 12.00 2.60 -3.81
N GLY A 102 12.52 2.82 -2.60
CA GLY A 102 13.96 2.66 -2.34
C GLY A 102 14.85 3.65 -3.08
N ASP A 103 15.93 3.18 -3.71
CA ASP A 103 17.01 3.99 -4.27
C ASP A 103 17.12 4.01 -5.81
N PRO A 104 16.14 4.65 -6.48
CA PRO A 104 14.77 4.21 -6.61
C PRO A 104 14.70 3.00 -7.56
N HIS A 105 14.08 1.95 -7.10
CA HIS A 105 13.56 0.86 -7.92
C HIS A 105 12.19 1.23 -8.47
N ILE A 106 11.97 0.90 -9.75
CA ILE A 106 10.72 1.12 -10.45
C ILE A 106 10.20 -0.21 -10.99
N ILE A 107 8.98 -0.54 -10.59
CA ILE A 107 8.15 -1.58 -11.18
C ILE A 107 7.24 -0.88 -12.20
N THR A 108 7.37 -1.26 -13.47
CA THR A 108 6.62 -0.68 -14.59
C THR A 108 5.22 -1.28 -14.70
N PHE A 109 4.39 -0.74 -15.60
CA PHE A 109 3.02 -1.24 -15.83
C PHE A 109 2.96 -2.69 -16.31
N ASP A 110 3.97 -3.12 -17.07
CA ASP A 110 4.02 -4.45 -17.69
C ASP A 110 4.88 -5.43 -16.89
N ARG A 111 5.85 -4.92 -16.12
CA ARG A 111 6.81 -5.70 -15.33
C ARG A 111 6.32 -5.94 -13.89
N VAL A 112 5.17 -6.58 -13.73
CA VAL A 112 4.61 -6.95 -12.41
C VAL A 112 5.49 -7.97 -11.67
N TYR A 113 6.29 -8.73 -12.43
CA TYR A 113 7.22 -9.74 -11.95
C TYR A 113 8.59 -9.51 -12.56
N GLY A 114 9.66 -9.79 -11.81
CA GLY A 114 11.03 -9.61 -12.28
C GLY A 114 11.77 -8.50 -11.54
N PRO A 115 13.07 -8.30 -11.86
CA PRO A 115 13.85 -7.26 -11.23
C PRO A 115 13.33 -5.88 -11.65
N PRO A 116 13.21 -4.92 -10.71
CA PRO A 116 12.85 -3.55 -11.04
C PRO A 116 13.95 -2.89 -11.89
N ILE A 117 13.60 -1.78 -12.54
CA ILE A 117 14.58 -0.88 -13.17
C ILE A 117 15.01 0.20 -12.16
N THR A 118 16.24 0.69 -12.25
CA THR A 118 16.82 1.58 -11.22
C THR A 118 17.37 2.87 -11.82
N ILE A 119 17.18 4.00 -11.11
CA ILE A 119 17.68 5.34 -11.50
C ILE A 119 18.61 5.92 -10.43
N LEU A 120 19.93 5.75 -10.57
CA LEU A 120 20.84 6.18 -9.50
C LEU A 120 21.19 7.68 -9.54
N ASP A 121 21.02 8.31 -10.71
CA ASP A 121 21.34 9.72 -10.91
C ASP A 121 20.21 10.64 -10.44
N PRO A 122 20.51 11.76 -9.78
CA PRO A 122 19.51 12.75 -9.39
C PRO A 122 19.03 13.50 -10.63
N GLY A 123 17.76 13.91 -10.60
CA GLY A 123 17.16 14.62 -11.72
C GLY A 123 15.65 14.50 -11.77
N GLU A 124 15.09 14.98 -12.87
CA GLU A 124 13.66 14.91 -13.14
C GLU A 124 13.45 14.07 -14.39
N TYR A 125 12.53 13.11 -14.30
CA TYR A 125 12.34 12.08 -15.31
C TYR A 125 10.87 11.91 -15.62
N TYR A 126 10.58 11.58 -16.88
CA TYR A 126 9.22 11.22 -17.29
C TYR A 126 8.87 9.84 -16.73
N LEU A 127 8.02 9.78 -15.70
CA LEU A 127 7.43 8.51 -15.26
C LEU A 127 6.38 8.05 -16.25
N ILE A 128 5.49 8.97 -16.64
CA ILE A 128 4.57 8.82 -17.77
C ILE A 128 4.72 10.03 -18.68
N ASN A 129 4.93 9.80 -19.96
CA ASN A 129 4.90 10.81 -21.01
C ASN A 129 3.86 10.41 -22.05
N SER A 130 2.86 11.26 -22.23
CA SER A 130 1.86 11.15 -23.28
C SER A 130 1.33 12.54 -23.63
N GLN A 131 0.57 12.64 -24.73
CA GLN A 131 -0.02 13.92 -25.14
C GLN A 131 -1.04 14.49 -24.14
N LYS A 132 -1.74 13.63 -23.38
CA LYS A 132 -2.84 14.05 -22.49
C LYS A 132 -2.47 14.01 -21.01
N LEU A 133 -1.50 13.19 -20.63
CA LEU A 133 -1.07 12.99 -19.25
C LEU A 133 0.46 12.95 -19.19
N ARG A 134 1.02 13.78 -18.31
CA ARG A 134 2.43 13.77 -17.95
C ARG A 134 2.55 13.55 -16.45
N ILE A 135 3.38 12.59 -16.06
CA ILE A 135 3.76 12.38 -14.66
C ILE A 135 5.27 12.42 -14.58
N HIS A 136 5.79 13.34 -13.78
CA HIS A 136 7.22 13.54 -13.60
C HIS A 136 7.62 13.02 -12.22
N GLY A 137 8.74 12.32 -12.14
CA GLY A 137 9.39 11.93 -10.90
C GLY A 137 10.58 12.85 -10.68
N ARG A 138 10.75 13.35 -9.45
CA ARG A 138 11.96 14.06 -9.03
C ARG A 138 12.74 13.16 -8.09
N PHE A 139 13.98 12.92 -8.45
CA PHE A 139 14.87 12.02 -7.75
C PHE A 139 16.10 12.78 -7.26
N GLY A 140 16.48 12.54 -6.02
CA GLY A 140 17.59 13.21 -5.37
C GLY A 140 18.20 12.34 -4.28
N TYR A 141 19.41 12.69 -3.87
CA TYR A 141 20.06 12.01 -2.74
C TYR A 141 19.37 12.35 -1.44
N THR A 142 19.48 11.41 -0.50
CA THR A 142 18.85 11.47 0.81
C THR A 142 19.90 11.20 1.88
N HIS A 143 19.60 11.48 3.14
CA HIS A 143 20.51 11.12 4.24
C HIS A 143 20.71 9.60 4.32
N ARG A 144 19.66 8.84 3.97
CA ARG A 144 19.70 7.38 3.92
C ARG A 144 20.49 6.86 2.72
N PHE A 145 20.31 7.46 1.55
CA PHE A 145 20.97 7.10 0.30
C PHE A 145 21.75 8.31 -0.23
N PRO A 146 22.97 8.55 0.29
CA PRO A 146 23.74 9.74 -0.05
C PRO A 146 24.41 9.65 -1.43
N THR A 147 24.43 8.47 -2.04
CA THR A 147 25.12 8.20 -3.31
C THR A 147 24.24 7.56 -4.38
N ALA A 148 23.05 7.08 -4.02
CA ALA A 148 22.02 6.61 -4.94
C ALA A 148 20.79 7.50 -4.74
N SER A 149 20.20 8.00 -5.83
CA SER A 149 19.03 8.85 -5.71
C SER A 149 17.83 8.08 -5.13
N SER A 150 16.87 8.77 -4.55
CA SER A 150 15.56 8.23 -4.18
C SER A 150 14.49 9.20 -4.68
N ALA A 151 13.23 8.76 -4.79
CA ALA A 151 12.16 9.70 -5.10
C ALA A 151 12.01 10.71 -3.94
N ILE A 152 11.98 11.99 -4.30
CA ILE A 152 11.77 13.12 -3.37
C ILE A 152 10.58 13.99 -3.80
N GLY A 153 9.90 13.61 -4.88
CA GLY A 153 8.73 14.29 -5.37
C GLY A 153 8.10 13.62 -6.58
N VAL A 154 6.82 13.92 -6.79
CA VAL A 154 6.04 13.52 -7.96
C VAL A 154 5.20 14.72 -8.41
N ALA A 155 5.08 14.91 -9.72
CA ALA A 155 4.22 15.92 -10.31
C ALA A 155 3.33 15.31 -11.38
N VAL A 156 2.08 15.75 -11.47
CA VAL A 156 1.06 15.29 -12.43
C VAL A 156 0.49 16.50 -13.15
N GLY A 157 0.33 16.41 -14.46
CA GLY A 157 -0.21 17.49 -15.28
C GLY A 157 -0.73 17.02 -16.64
N GLY A 158 -1.51 17.87 -17.29
CA GLY A 158 -1.96 17.68 -18.68
C GLY A 158 -3.48 17.74 -18.87
N SER A 159 -3.90 17.73 -20.13
CA SER A 159 -5.30 17.95 -20.53
C SER A 159 -6.26 16.87 -20.04
N LEU A 160 -5.77 15.67 -19.69
CA LEU A 160 -6.61 14.62 -19.09
C LEU A 160 -7.19 15.04 -17.74
N ILE A 161 -6.44 15.83 -16.98
CA ILE A 161 -6.89 16.42 -15.71
C ILE A 161 -7.24 17.90 -15.87
N LYS A 162 -7.79 18.28 -17.04
CA LYS A 162 -8.20 19.64 -17.40
C LYS A 162 -7.08 20.69 -17.26
N ASP A 163 -5.85 20.30 -17.61
CA ASP A 163 -4.65 21.13 -17.55
C ASP A 163 -4.28 21.64 -16.14
N HIS A 164 -4.87 21.04 -15.10
CA HIS A 164 -4.44 21.23 -13.72
C HIS A 164 -3.03 20.68 -13.49
N SER A 165 -2.38 21.15 -12.42
CA SER A 165 -1.09 20.62 -11.96
C SER A 165 -1.12 20.25 -10.47
N LEU A 166 -0.67 19.03 -10.17
CA LEU A 166 -0.43 18.54 -8.80
C LEU A 166 1.07 18.32 -8.61
N ILE A 167 1.66 18.87 -7.56
CA ILE A 167 3.08 18.73 -7.27
C ILE A 167 3.27 18.37 -5.79
N VAL A 168 3.98 17.28 -5.53
CA VAL A 168 4.45 16.87 -4.21
C VAL A 168 5.97 16.96 -4.21
N THR A 169 6.57 17.62 -3.22
CA THR A 169 8.03 17.77 -3.14
C THR A 169 8.51 17.84 -1.70
N PHE A 170 9.62 17.16 -1.41
CA PHE A 170 10.40 17.38 -0.20
C PHE A 170 11.13 18.72 -0.27
N VAL A 171 10.84 19.61 0.69
CA VAL A 171 11.42 20.96 0.78
C VAL A 171 12.39 21.13 1.95
N GLY A 172 12.30 20.27 2.97
CA GLY A 172 13.09 20.37 4.20
C GLY A 172 12.91 21.72 4.94
N PRO A 173 13.77 22.02 5.94
CA PRO A 173 14.75 21.13 6.56
C PRO A 173 14.11 20.09 7.50
N GLU A 174 12.83 20.28 7.83
CA GLU A 174 12.09 19.31 8.65
C GLU A 174 11.98 17.96 7.92
N ARG A 175 11.98 16.89 8.70
CA ARG A 175 11.85 15.52 8.20
C ARG A 175 10.41 15.03 8.27
N GLY A 176 10.11 13.96 7.52
CA GLY A 176 8.81 13.30 7.51
C GLY A 176 7.75 14.19 6.86
N TYR A 177 6.49 14.00 7.25
CA TYR A 177 5.34 14.68 6.63
C TYR A 177 5.43 16.21 6.63
N LYS A 178 6.12 16.81 7.61
CA LYS A 178 6.29 18.28 7.66
C LYS A 178 7.29 18.83 6.65
N GLY A 179 8.24 17.98 6.23
CA GLY A 179 9.24 18.29 5.22
C GLY A 179 8.70 18.26 3.78
N PHE A 180 7.49 17.75 3.57
CA PHE A 180 6.85 17.69 2.25
C PHE A 180 5.82 18.78 2.09
N LYS A 181 5.68 19.27 0.85
CA LYS A 181 4.64 20.23 0.44
C LYS A 181 3.89 19.71 -0.76
N VAL A 182 2.59 19.99 -0.76
CA VAL A 182 1.68 19.66 -1.85
C VAL A 182 1.13 20.96 -2.43
N VAL A 183 1.22 21.11 -3.74
CA VAL A 183 0.74 22.26 -4.50
C VAL A 183 -0.24 21.77 -5.56
N TRP A 184 -1.41 22.41 -5.62
CA TRP A 184 -2.42 22.25 -6.65
C TRP A 184 -2.64 23.59 -7.35
N ASP A 185 -2.34 23.67 -8.64
CA ASP A 185 -2.39 24.90 -9.46
C ASP A 185 -1.67 26.10 -8.82
N GLY A 186 -0.47 25.87 -8.29
CA GLY A 186 0.32 26.90 -7.61
C GLY A 186 -0.14 27.25 -6.19
N LYS A 187 -1.24 26.66 -5.69
CA LYS A 187 -1.74 26.86 -4.32
C LYS A 187 -1.36 25.69 -3.41
N HIS A 188 -0.87 26.00 -2.21
CA HIS A 188 -0.63 24.99 -1.19
C HIS A 188 -1.93 24.34 -0.71
N ILE A 189 -1.90 23.01 -0.59
CA ILE A 189 -2.98 22.19 -0.03
C ILE A 189 -2.40 21.19 0.97
N LEU A 190 -3.24 20.63 1.84
CA LEU A 190 -2.86 19.60 2.81
C LEU A 190 -1.74 19.99 3.78
N ASP A 191 -1.61 21.29 4.11
CA ASP A 191 -0.56 21.80 5.01
C ASP A 191 -0.69 21.33 6.48
N THR A 192 -1.84 20.78 6.86
CA THR A 192 -2.09 20.20 8.18
C THR A 192 -2.18 18.68 8.10
N TYR A 193 -1.95 18.00 9.21
CA TYR A 193 -2.02 16.54 9.31
C TYR A 193 -2.84 16.11 10.52
N PRO A 194 -3.86 15.24 10.36
CA PRO A 194 -4.43 14.80 9.07
C PRO A 194 -5.19 15.93 8.36
N SER A 195 -5.41 15.80 7.05
CA SER A 195 -6.24 16.74 6.28
C SER A 195 -6.79 16.13 4.98
N GLU A 196 -7.81 16.78 4.43
CA GLU A 196 -8.42 16.44 3.15
C GLU A 196 -8.57 17.70 2.29
N PHE A 197 -8.63 17.52 0.98
CA PHE A 197 -8.87 18.58 0.00
C PHE A 197 -9.69 18.04 -1.15
N THR A 198 -10.61 18.86 -1.68
CA THR A 198 -11.32 18.59 -2.94
C THR A 198 -11.25 19.86 -3.78
N SER A 199 -10.85 19.74 -5.05
CA SER A 199 -10.84 20.89 -5.96
C SER A 199 -12.28 21.32 -6.27
N ASP A 200 -12.47 22.63 -6.51
CA ASP A 200 -13.80 23.22 -6.75
C ASP A 200 -14.52 22.58 -7.95
N ASP A 201 -13.75 22.07 -8.92
CA ASP A 201 -14.25 21.45 -10.14
C ASP A 201 -14.38 19.92 -10.06
N GLY A 202 -14.07 19.34 -8.89
CA GLY A 202 -14.15 17.92 -8.58
C GLY A 202 -13.09 17.03 -9.24
N VAL A 203 -12.09 17.59 -9.94
CA VAL A 203 -11.03 16.79 -10.57
C VAL A 203 -10.13 16.12 -9.55
N LEU A 204 -9.76 16.81 -8.48
CA LEU A 204 -8.90 16.27 -7.43
C LEU A 204 -9.69 16.03 -6.15
N GLN A 205 -9.57 14.81 -5.61
CA GLN A 205 -9.80 14.52 -4.20
C GLN A 205 -8.48 14.07 -3.60
N ALA A 206 -8.06 14.70 -2.51
CA ALA A 206 -6.78 14.45 -1.89
C ALA A 206 -6.92 14.25 -0.38
N GLU A 207 -6.07 13.39 0.16
CA GLU A 207 -6.05 13.03 1.56
C GLU A 207 -4.61 12.96 2.06
N HIS A 208 -4.36 13.47 3.27
CA HIS A 208 -3.12 13.37 4.01
C HIS A 208 -3.41 12.73 5.37
N ASP A 209 -3.08 11.45 5.52
CA ASP A 209 -3.47 10.66 6.70
C ASP A 209 -2.48 9.51 6.95
N ALA A 210 -2.67 8.80 8.07
CA ALA A 210 -1.98 7.55 8.35
C ALA A 210 -2.60 6.41 7.52
N MET A 211 -1.85 5.88 6.55
CA MET A 211 -2.33 4.86 5.62
C MET A 211 -1.47 3.60 5.64
N ASP A 212 -2.04 2.48 5.24
CA ASP A 212 -1.31 1.23 5.07
C ASP A 212 -0.75 1.15 3.63
N PRO A 213 0.58 1.26 3.42
CA PRO A 213 1.18 1.24 2.08
C PRO A 213 0.92 -0.05 1.31
N GLU A 214 0.78 -1.18 2.01
CA GLU A 214 0.59 -2.50 1.38
C GLU A 214 -0.76 -2.63 0.68
N LYS A 215 -1.75 -1.79 1.05
CA LYS A 215 -3.03 -1.69 0.33
C LYS A 215 -2.86 -1.13 -1.08
N TYR A 216 -1.84 -0.30 -1.31
CA TYR A 216 -1.63 0.36 -2.59
C TYR A 216 -0.72 -0.46 -3.50
N HIS A 217 0.38 -0.99 -2.94
CA HIS A 217 1.30 -1.87 -3.64
C HIS A 217 2.12 -2.69 -2.64
N ARG A 218 2.52 -3.93 -2.98
CA ARG A 218 3.34 -4.78 -2.10
C ARG A 218 4.68 -4.13 -1.74
N GLU A 219 5.29 -3.43 -2.70
CA GLU A 219 6.53 -2.67 -2.50
C GLU A 219 6.28 -1.25 -1.94
N GLY A 220 5.03 -0.87 -1.66
CA GLY A 220 4.70 0.49 -1.22
C GLY A 220 5.44 0.89 0.05
N ARG A 221 5.68 -0.06 0.96
CA ARG A 221 6.44 0.11 2.22
C ARG A 221 7.96 -0.04 2.06
N HIS A 222 8.45 -0.52 0.91
CA HIS A 222 9.86 -0.91 0.78
C HIS A 222 10.78 0.26 1.16
N THR A 223 11.72 0.03 2.07
CA THR A 223 12.65 1.02 2.67
C THR A 223 12.09 2.13 3.57
N ILE A 224 10.77 2.21 3.79
CA ILE A 224 10.15 3.25 4.65
C ILE A 224 9.21 2.61 5.69
N GLY A 225 9.47 2.86 6.99
CA GLY A 225 8.51 2.63 8.07
C GLY A 225 8.24 1.17 8.44
N GLY A 226 9.31 0.37 8.57
CA GLY A 226 9.26 -0.99 9.14
C GLY A 226 8.55 -2.03 8.26
N THR A 227 7.93 -3.04 8.88
CA THR A 227 7.25 -4.16 8.17
C THR A 227 5.72 -4.15 8.31
N HIS A 228 5.14 -3.26 9.11
CA HIS A 228 3.70 -3.20 9.35
C HIS A 228 3.28 -1.84 9.93
N GLY A 229 1.97 -1.57 9.93
CA GLY A 229 1.37 -0.39 10.56
C GLY A 229 1.14 0.80 9.62
N LEU A 230 0.31 1.74 10.07
CA LEU A 230 -0.02 2.92 9.27
C LEU A 230 1.15 3.92 9.27
N LEU A 231 1.40 4.54 8.12
CA LEU A 231 2.44 5.54 7.92
C LEU A 231 1.85 6.82 7.31
N PRO A 232 2.45 8.00 7.53
CA PRO A 232 1.99 9.24 6.92
C PRO A 232 2.10 9.16 5.41
N SER A 233 0.98 9.39 4.74
CA SER A 233 0.90 9.27 3.30
C SER A 233 -0.06 10.28 2.71
N TYR A 234 0.18 10.61 1.44
CA TYR A 234 -0.79 11.27 0.61
C TYR A 234 -1.50 10.26 -0.30
N HIS A 235 -2.80 10.44 -0.50
CA HIS A 235 -3.55 9.75 -1.55
C HIS A 235 -4.32 10.77 -2.39
N PHE A 236 -4.04 10.77 -3.69
CA PHE A 236 -4.67 11.66 -4.66
C PHE A 236 -5.49 10.82 -5.63
N ARG A 237 -6.79 11.13 -5.73
CA ARG A 237 -7.71 10.57 -6.73
C ARG A 237 -8.05 11.67 -7.72
N LEU A 238 -7.68 11.46 -8.97
CA LEU A 238 -7.78 12.40 -10.06
C LEU A 238 -8.75 11.84 -11.12
N TYR A 239 -9.78 12.60 -11.48
CA TYR A 239 -10.71 12.24 -12.55
C TYR A 239 -9.98 12.19 -13.92
N PRO A 240 -10.28 11.23 -14.83
CA PRO A 240 -11.30 10.21 -14.69
C PRO A 240 -10.92 9.01 -13.82
N ASP A 241 -9.68 8.52 -13.87
CA ASP A 241 -9.31 7.24 -13.23
C ASP A 241 -7.81 7.16 -12.85
N ILE A 242 -7.22 8.27 -12.39
CA ILE A 242 -5.81 8.30 -11.95
C ILE A 242 -5.77 8.30 -10.42
N SER A 243 -4.91 7.48 -9.84
CA SER A 243 -4.66 7.45 -8.40
C SER A 243 -3.16 7.51 -8.14
N ILE A 244 -2.72 8.49 -7.36
CA ILE A 244 -1.33 8.64 -6.93
C ILE A 244 -1.28 8.46 -5.42
N TYR A 245 -0.56 7.45 -4.96
CA TYR A 245 -0.26 7.25 -3.56
C TYR A 245 1.20 7.63 -3.31
N VAL A 246 1.46 8.41 -2.27
CA VAL A 246 2.80 8.83 -1.88
C VAL A 246 3.01 8.49 -0.41
N LEU A 247 3.87 7.50 -0.14
CA LEU A 247 4.31 7.20 1.22
C LEU A 247 5.45 8.15 1.60
N ILE A 248 5.31 8.84 2.73
CA ILE A 248 6.31 9.80 3.19
C ILE A 248 7.34 9.14 4.10
N GLY A 249 8.61 9.24 3.71
CA GLY A 249 9.79 8.98 4.53
C GLY A 249 10.38 10.28 5.09
N PRO A 250 11.56 10.21 5.76
CA PRO A 250 12.16 11.38 6.38
C PRO A 250 12.53 12.50 5.42
N ASP A 251 13.16 12.17 4.29
CA ASP A 251 13.58 13.10 3.24
C ASP A 251 13.43 12.50 1.83
N ASN A 252 12.64 11.43 1.74
CA ASN A 252 12.34 10.67 0.54
C ASN A 252 10.88 10.22 0.58
N CYS A 253 10.36 9.73 -0.55
CA CYS A 253 9.04 9.12 -0.62
C CYS A 253 9.06 7.88 -1.51
N ASN A 254 8.10 6.99 -1.29
CA ASN A 254 7.73 5.98 -2.29
C ASN A 254 6.47 6.46 -2.98
N VAL A 255 6.34 6.15 -4.27
CA VAL A 255 5.21 6.59 -5.10
C VAL A 255 4.59 5.39 -5.78
N VAL A 256 3.27 5.23 -5.69
CA VAL A 256 2.51 4.26 -6.47
C VAL A 256 1.55 5.01 -7.36
N ILE A 257 1.67 4.77 -8.67
CA ILE A 257 0.87 5.37 -9.71
C ILE A 257 -0.08 4.29 -10.24
N GLU A 258 -1.37 4.49 -10.07
CA GLU A 258 -2.41 3.73 -10.75
C GLU A 258 -3.00 4.63 -11.84
N ALA A 259 -2.88 4.24 -13.10
CA ALA A 259 -3.30 5.06 -14.24
C ALA A 259 -3.86 4.20 -15.36
N PRO A 260 -4.80 4.73 -16.17
CA PRO A 260 -5.27 4.05 -17.36
C PRO A 260 -4.22 4.10 -18.46
N LYS A 261 -4.24 3.12 -19.37
CA LYS A 261 -3.42 3.18 -20.59
C LYS A 261 -3.84 4.38 -21.42
N MET A 262 -2.91 5.28 -21.71
CA MET A 262 -3.19 6.42 -22.57
C MET A 262 -3.34 5.98 -24.03
N PRO A 263 -4.31 6.55 -24.76
CA PRO A 263 -4.35 6.37 -26.21
C PRO A 263 -3.11 7.01 -26.84
N ASN A 264 -2.58 6.40 -27.90
CA ASN A 264 -1.33 6.75 -28.58
C ASN A 264 -0.05 6.32 -27.81
N ALA A 265 1.11 6.86 -28.22
CA ALA A 265 2.43 6.51 -27.67
C ALA A 265 2.64 7.03 -26.24
N GLN A 266 2.13 6.29 -25.25
CA GLN A 266 2.57 6.40 -23.88
C GLN A 266 3.97 5.80 -23.75
N ASP A 267 4.88 6.46 -23.03
CA ASP A 267 6.18 5.90 -22.65
C ASP A 267 6.71 6.58 -21.39
N GLY A 268 7.91 6.23 -20.95
CA GLY A 268 8.57 6.79 -19.76
C GLY A 268 9.09 5.69 -18.84
N TRP A 269 9.51 6.06 -17.64
CA TRP A 269 10.07 5.13 -16.67
C TRP A 269 9.05 4.17 -16.07
N CYS A 270 7.76 4.42 -16.20
CA CYS A 270 6.73 3.43 -15.89
C CYS A 270 6.42 2.46 -17.05
N GLY A 271 7.14 2.55 -18.17
CA GLY A 271 6.96 1.72 -19.35
C GLY A 271 5.95 2.27 -20.35
N ASN A 272 5.86 1.62 -21.50
CA ASN A 272 4.93 1.99 -22.58
C ASN A 272 3.52 1.34 -22.42
N PHE A 273 3.38 0.48 -21.40
CA PHE A 273 2.12 -0.12 -20.97
C PHE A 273 1.47 -1.00 -22.04
N ASP A 274 2.25 -1.78 -22.80
CA ASP A 274 1.78 -2.63 -23.90
C ASP A 274 1.70 -4.13 -23.58
N CYS A 275 1.77 -4.47 -22.29
CA CYS A 275 1.76 -5.83 -21.76
C CYS A 275 2.97 -6.69 -22.15
N ASP A 276 4.03 -6.08 -22.68
CA ASP A 276 5.32 -6.73 -22.96
C ASP A 276 6.41 -6.22 -22.02
N GLN A 277 6.70 -7.01 -20.99
CA GLN A 277 7.70 -6.64 -19.98
C GLN A 277 9.14 -6.57 -20.52
N GLU A 278 9.44 -7.25 -21.64
CA GLU A 278 10.82 -7.37 -22.15
C GLU A 278 11.29 -6.04 -22.76
N ASN A 279 10.35 -5.28 -23.31
CA ASN A 279 10.60 -3.95 -23.83
C ASN A 279 10.71 -2.88 -22.72
N ASP A 280 10.41 -3.21 -21.46
CA ASP A 280 10.62 -2.36 -20.30
C ASP A 280 12.00 -2.54 -19.63
N SER A 281 12.94 -3.20 -20.32
CA SER A 281 14.33 -3.25 -19.90
C SER A 281 15.05 -1.92 -20.17
N ILE A 282 16.06 -1.57 -19.35
CA ILE A 282 16.89 -0.36 -19.55
C ILE A 282 17.40 -0.24 -20.99
N LYS A 283 17.87 -1.34 -21.58
CA LYS A 283 18.38 -1.36 -22.96
C LYS A 283 17.28 -1.02 -23.99
N ALA A 284 16.07 -1.52 -23.79
CA ALA A 284 14.94 -1.24 -24.68
C ALA A 284 14.46 0.20 -24.51
N MET A 285 14.37 0.68 -23.28
CA MET A 285 14.06 2.09 -22.97
C MET A 285 15.11 3.07 -23.53
N GLU A 286 16.38 2.72 -23.48
CA GLU A 286 17.47 3.49 -24.12
C GLU A 286 17.25 3.59 -25.63
N ALA A 287 16.91 2.47 -26.28
CA ALA A 287 16.61 2.44 -27.71
C ALA A 287 15.39 3.29 -28.10
N ARG A 288 14.44 3.49 -27.18
CA ARG A 288 13.28 4.39 -27.34
C ARG A 288 13.58 5.85 -26.96
N GLY A 289 14.73 6.12 -26.34
CA GLY A 289 15.14 7.48 -25.96
C GLY A 289 14.45 8.04 -24.70
N VAL A 290 13.93 7.18 -23.81
CA VAL A 290 13.14 7.63 -22.64
C VAL A 290 13.92 7.72 -21.33
N LEU A 291 15.20 7.36 -21.34
CA LEU A 291 16.07 7.44 -20.14
C LEU A 291 16.54 8.88 -19.81
N GLY A 292 16.31 9.83 -20.72
CA GLY A 292 16.80 11.19 -20.59
C GLY A 292 16.15 11.99 -19.44
N LEU A 293 16.90 12.97 -18.94
CA LEU A 293 16.37 13.99 -18.04
C LEU A 293 15.36 14.88 -18.76
N ILE A 294 14.33 15.29 -18.03
CA ILE A 294 13.38 16.29 -18.52
C ILE A 294 14.10 17.64 -18.64
N PRO A 295 14.00 18.34 -19.78
CA PRO A 295 14.47 19.71 -19.91
C PRO A 295 13.77 20.63 -18.89
N ALA A 296 14.50 21.54 -18.25
CA ALA A 296 13.96 22.41 -17.20
C ALA A 296 12.69 23.20 -17.64
N GLY A 297 12.61 23.59 -18.92
CA GLY A 297 11.45 24.30 -19.47
C GLY A 297 10.19 23.44 -19.60
N GLU A 298 10.32 22.11 -19.66
CA GLU A 298 9.21 21.17 -19.81
C GLU A 298 8.71 20.63 -18.46
N SER A 299 9.54 20.71 -17.42
CA SER A 299 9.24 20.11 -16.13
C SER A 299 8.07 20.76 -15.41
N LEU A 300 7.10 19.94 -14.98
CA LEU A 300 6.01 20.35 -14.11
C LEU A 300 6.50 20.91 -12.76
N PHE A 301 7.66 20.47 -12.28
CA PHE A 301 8.15 20.94 -10.98
C PHE A 301 8.62 22.40 -10.98
N ARG A 302 8.76 23.04 -12.15
CA ARG A 302 9.07 24.48 -12.24
C ARG A 302 7.99 25.37 -11.60
N GLU A 303 6.79 24.84 -11.46
CA GLU A 303 5.62 25.52 -10.88
C GLU A 303 5.49 25.22 -9.36
N GLY A 304 6.37 24.39 -8.81
CA GLY A 304 6.32 23.94 -7.44
C GLY A 304 7.52 24.35 -6.59
N PRO A 305 7.53 23.93 -5.31
CA PRO A 305 8.62 24.21 -4.40
C PRO A 305 9.95 23.59 -4.87
N THR A 306 11.05 24.24 -4.52
CA THR A 306 12.41 23.76 -4.82
C THR A 306 12.90 22.89 -3.67
N PRO A 307 13.49 21.71 -3.95
CA PRO A 307 14.08 20.88 -2.91
C PRO A 307 15.39 21.49 -2.39
N PRO A 308 15.89 21.03 -1.23
CA PRO A 308 17.21 21.45 -0.78
C PRO A 308 18.29 21.13 -1.81
N ALA A 309 19.17 22.10 -2.11
CA ALA A 309 20.19 21.97 -3.17
C ALA A 309 21.12 20.75 -3.00
N TRP A 310 21.33 20.27 -1.76
CA TRP A 310 22.15 19.09 -1.48
C TRP A 310 21.56 17.80 -2.08
N THR A 311 20.24 17.71 -2.25
CA THR A 311 19.57 16.54 -2.86
C THR A 311 19.94 16.36 -4.33
N MET A 312 20.27 17.44 -5.04
CA MET A 312 20.54 17.42 -6.49
C MET A 312 22.04 17.48 -6.82
N LYS A 313 22.91 17.51 -5.80
CA LYS A 313 24.36 17.61 -6.01
C LYS A 313 24.92 16.26 -6.42
N LYS A 314 25.13 16.04 -7.73
CA LYS A 314 25.66 14.80 -8.29
C LYS A 314 26.90 14.31 -7.54
N VAL A 315 26.85 13.05 -7.10
CA VAL A 315 27.99 12.30 -6.58
C VAL A 315 28.18 11.03 -7.40
N ALA A 316 29.32 10.35 -7.24
CA ALA A 316 29.54 9.07 -7.92
C ALA A 316 28.55 8.02 -7.40
N ALA A 317 27.81 7.40 -8.32
CA ALA A 317 26.89 6.32 -8.00
C ALA A 317 27.65 5.11 -7.43
N PRO A 318 27.13 4.43 -6.40
CA PRO A 318 27.82 3.29 -5.82
C PRO A 318 27.67 2.08 -6.73
N THR A 319 28.73 1.29 -6.78
CA THR A 319 28.75 -0.04 -7.39
C THR A 319 28.61 -1.09 -6.29
N LEU A 320 28.18 -2.31 -6.66
CA LEU A 320 28.18 -3.43 -5.71
C LEU A 320 29.59 -3.76 -5.18
N ASP A 321 30.64 -3.33 -5.88
CA ASP A 321 32.03 -3.52 -5.45
C ASP A 321 32.44 -2.54 -4.35
N ASP A 322 31.72 -1.42 -4.19
CA ASP A 322 31.90 -0.48 -3.08
C ASP A 322 31.32 -1.04 -1.75
N CYS A 323 30.59 -2.16 -1.82
CA CYS A 323 30.04 -2.82 -0.65
C CYS A 323 31.10 -3.67 0.05
N SER A 324 31.42 -3.32 1.31
CA SER A 324 32.39 -4.09 2.09
C SER A 324 32.01 -5.58 2.19
N PRO A 325 32.98 -6.51 2.19
CA PRO A 325 32.67 -7.95 2.20
C PRO A 325 31.75 -8.39 3.33
N SER A 326 31.89 -7.81 4.53
CA SER A 326 31.02 -8.13 5.66
C SER A 326 29.58 -7.65 5.44
N ARG A 327 29.42 -6.47 4.87
CA ARG A 327 28.11 -5.87 4.60
C ARG A 327 27.40 -6.60 3.47
N ARG A 328 28.13 -6.95 2.42
CA ARG A 328 27.60 -7.77 1.32
C ARG A 328 27.14 -9.13 1.81
N SER A 329 27.91 -9.79 2.68
CA SER A 329 27.51 -11.07 3.28
C SER A 329 26.25 -10.96 4.15
N GLN A 330 26.13 -9.88 4.94
CA GLN A 330 24.91 -9.57 5.68
C GLN A 330 23.71 -9.38 4.75
N ALA A 331 23.89 -8.58 3.69
CA ALA A 331 22.86 -8.31 2.70
C ALA A 331 22.41 -9.60 1.99
N GLU A 332 23.35 -10.44 1.56
CA GLU A 332 23.06 -11.72 0.92
C GLU A 332 22.26 -12.67 1.83
N THR A 333 22.49 -12.61 3.14
CA THR A 333 21.76 -13.38 4.15
C THR A 333 20.35 -12.84 4.36
N GLN A 334 20.19 -11.52 4.51
CA GLN A 334 18.89 -10.88 4.72
C GLN A 334 17.98 -11.01 3.49
N CYS A 335 18.55 -10.89 2.29
CA CYS A 335 17.82 -10.94 1.03
C CYS A 335 17.68 -12.37 0.47
N ALA A 336 18.12 -13.42 1.18
CA ALA A 336 18.20 -14.79 0.66
C ALA A 336 16.85 -15.38 0.23
N GLY A 337 15.75 -14.96 0.88
CA GLY A 337 14.40 -15.45 0.60
C GLY A 337 13.69 -14.77 -0.57
N LEU A 338 14.26 -13.71 -1.14
CA LEU A 338 13.65 -12.97 -2.24
C LEU A 338 13.83 -13.71 -3.56
N THR A 339 12.79 -13.73 -4.39
CA THR A 339 12.77 -14.45 -5.67
C THR A 339 12.69 -13.45 -6.83
N HIS A 340 12.62 -13.95 -8.08
CA HIS A 340 12.36 -13.13 -9.28
C HIS A 340 13.23 -11.88 -9.49
N GLY A 341 14.48 -11.84 -9.00
CA GLY A 341 15.40 -10.72 -9.23
C GLY A 341 15.36 -9.62 -8.15
N GLU A 342 14.40 -9.68 -7.23
CA GLU A 342 14.26 -8.75 -6.09
C GLU A 342 15.45 -8.85 -5.12
N ARG A 343 16.11 -10.02 -5.06
CA ARG A 343 17.31 -10.24 -4.25
C ARG A 343 18.45 -9.28 -4.59
N GLY A 344 18.68 -9.00 -5.87
CA GLY A 344 19.78 -8.12 -6.29
C GLY A 344 19.52 -6.66 -5.89
N ALA A 345 18.28 -6.23 -6.06
CA ALA A 345 17.75 -4.94 -5.64
C ALA A 345 17.96 -4.75 -4.12
N CYS A 346 17.42 -5.67 -3.32
CA CYS A 346 17.60 -5.68 -1.85
C CYS A 346 19.07 -5.64 -1.40
N ILE A 347 19.96 -6.39 -2.06
CA ILE A 347 21.39 -6.36 -1.71
C ILE A 347 21.98 -4.98 -1.98
N TYR A 348 21.62 -4.36 -3.12
CA TYR A 348 22.08 -3.03 -3.50
C TYR A 348 21.64 -1.98 -2.47
N ASP A 349 20.37 -1.95 -2.08
CA ASP A 349 19.85 -1.02 -1.06
C ASP A 349 20.66 -1.10 0.22
N ILE A 350 20.89 -2.32 0.72
CA ILE A 350 21.66 -2.52 1.94
C ILE A 350 23.07 -1.96 1.78
N CYS A 351 23.69 -2.12 0.61
CA CYS A 351 25.02 -1.60 0.32
C CYS A 351 25.07 -0.07 0.16
N ALA A 352 24.08 0.54 -0.50
CA ALA A 352 23.99 1.98 -0.74
C ALA A 352 23.53 2.78 0.50
N THR A 353 22.89 2.11 1.46
CA THR A 353 22.33 2.76 2.67
C THR A 353 23.42 3.26 3.65
N ASN A 354 23.27 4.49 4.14
CA ASN A 354 23.97 4.95 5.34
C ASN A 354 23.29 4.39 6.61
N LYS A 355 23.96 3.46 7.30
CA LYS A 355 23.39 2.71 8.46
C LYS A 355 23.02 3.63 9.62
N ALA A 356 23.79 4.68 9.89
CA ALA A 356 23.49 5.61 10.99
C ALA A 356 22.23 6.41 10.70
N ALA A 357 22.04 6.81 9.43
CA ALA A 357 20.82 7.47 9.00
C ALA A 357 19.62 6.50 8.99
N ALA A 358 19.80 5.27 8.50
CA ALA A 358 18.73 4.26 8.47
C ALA A 358 18.21 3.90 9.87
N ALA A 359 19.09 3.75 10.85
CA ALA A 359 18.68 3.53 12.24
C ALA A 359 17.89 4.73 12.80
N ALA A 360 18.30 5.96 12.46
CA ALA A 360 17.55 7.15 12.84
C ALA A 360 16.18 7.25 12.14
N VAL A 361 16.06 6.79 10.89
CA VAL A 361 14.79 6.73 10.14
C VAL A 361 13.78 5.78 10.81
N ASP A 362 14.26 4.65 11.35
CA ASP A 362 13.39 3.66 11.99
C ASP A 362 12.91 4.14 13.39
N GLU A 363 13.63 5.06 14.04
CA GLU A 363 13.29 5.63 15.36
C GLU A 363 12.53 6.97 15.28
N GLU A 364 12.82 7.82 14.29
CA GLU A 364 12.16 9.13 14.13
C GLU A 364 10.84 9.02 13.36
N GLY A 365 9.72 8.94 14.08
CA GLY A 365 8.48 9.55 13.60
C GLY A 365 7.25 8.66 13.43
N LEU A 366 7.25 7.42 13.93
CA LEU A 366 6.03 6.59 13.94
C LEU A 366 5.26 6.64 15.26
N ASP A 367 5.95 6.76 16.39
CA ASP A 367 5.31 6.62 17.70
C ASP A 367 4.58 7.89 18.17
N ASN A 368 4.68 9.00 17.44
CA ASN A 368 4.07 10.29 17.79
C ASN A 368 3.18 10.90 16.68
N LEU A 369 2.76 10.10 15.70
CA LEU A 369 1.94 10.62 14.59
C LEU A 369 0.53 11.00 15.07
N PRO A 370 0.00 12.17 14.67
CA PRO A 370 -1.41 12.46 14.83
C PRO A 370 -2.27 11.46 14.03
N TYR A 371 -3.17 10.74 14.68
CA TYR A 371 -4.12 9.86 13.97
C TYR A 371 -5.48 10.52 13.81
N ASN A 372 -6.18 10.22 12.70
CA ASN A 372 -7.57 10.62 12.55
C ASN A 372 -8.51 9.71 13.35
N CYS A 373 -8.95 10.17 14.52
CA CYS A 373 -9.82 9.41 15.43
C CYS A 373 -11.30 9.40 15.02
N ASN A 374 -11.65 9.98 13.88
CA ASN A 374 -13.00 9.93 13.31
C ASN A 374 -13.11 8.93 12.15
N LYS A 375 -11.98 8.33 11.73
CA LYS A 375 -11.93 7.44 10.57
C LYS A 375 -12.00 5.97 10.99
N GLY A 376 -13.04 5.28 10.55
CA GLY A 376 -13.31 3.89 10.90
C GLY A 376 -13.86 3.73 12.33
N ALA A 377 -14.44 2.58 12.63
CA ALA A 377 -14.94 2.30 13.98
C ALA A 377 -13.74 2.09 14.93
N PRO A 378 -13.80 2.57 16.18
CA PRO A 378 -12.73 2.34 17.15
C PRO A 378 -12.34 0.86 17.32
N ALA A 379 -13.29 -0.06 17.13
CA ALA A 379 -13.06 -1.50 17.15
C ALA A 379 -12.09 -1.99 16.05
N ASP A 380 -11.99 -1.27 14.93
CA ASP A 380 -11.20 -1.65 13.77
C ASP A 380 -9.85 -0.93 13.74
N TRP A 381 -9.59 -0.01 14.68
CA TRP A 381 -8.33 0.72 14.72
C TRP A 381 -7.15 -0.20 15.03
N PRO A 382 -6.01 -0.02 14.34
CA PRO A 382 -4.73 -0.55 14.75
C PRO A 382 -4.36 -0.07 16.15
N GLU A 383 -3.57 -0.87 16.87
CA GLU A 383 -3.22 -0.62 18.27
C GLU A 383 -2.63 0.77 18.51
N LYS A 384 -1.68 1.23 17.67
CA LYS A 384 -1.08 2.56 17.79
C LYS A 384 -2.08 3.70 17.59
N GLN A 385 -2.98 3.58 16.61
CA GLN A 385 -4.06 4.55 16.41
C GLN A 385 -5.00 4.57 17.62
N ALA A 386 -5.40 3.39 18.11
CA ALA A 386 -6.27 3.27 19.27
C ALA A 386 -5.66 3.89 20.53
N GLN A 387 -4.38 3.62 20.79
CA GLN A 387 -3.65 4.19 21.91
C GLN A 387 -3.57 5.71 21.79
N TRP A 388 -3.10 6.23 20.65
CA TRP A 388 -2.94 7.67 20.45
C TRP A 388 -4.29 8.40 20.53
N CYS A 389 -5.33 7.88 19.87
CA CYS A 389 -6.67 8.47 19.91
C CYS A 389 -7.27 8.46 21.31
N CYS A 390 -7.02 7.41 22.09
CA CYS A 390 -7.48 7.31 23.45
C CYS A 390 -6.76 8.32 24.36
N GLU A 391 -5.44 8.43 24.24
CA GLU A 391 -4.63 9.35 25.04
C GLU A 391 -4.93 10.82 24.71
N LYS A 392 -4.93 11.16 23.42
CA LYS A 392 -4.95 12.56 22.93
C LYS A 392 -6.36 13.09 22.68
N GLN A 393 -7.28 12.29 22.14
CA GLN A 393 -8.64 12.73 21.78
C GLN A 393 -9.74 12.11 22.64
N LYS A 394 -9.39 11.24 23.59
CA LYS A 394 -10.32 10.53 24.49
C LYS A 394 -11.36 9.66 23.76
N VAL A 395 -11.06 9.27 22.51
CA VAL A 395 -11.85 8.27 21.76
C VAL A 395 -11.07 6.97 21.79
N CYS A 396 -11.60 5.95 22.48
CA CYS A 396 -10.89 4.69 22.72
C CYS A 396 -11.63 3.52 22.06
N LYS A 397 -10.86 2.54 21.58
CA LYS A 397 -11.35 1.22 21.15
C LYS A 397 -12.11 0.55 22.29
N GLY A 398 -13.40 0.24 22.08
CA GLY A 398 -14.28 -0.37 23.10
C GLY A 398 -15.33 0.55 23.73
N GLY A 399 -15.47 1.81 23.29
CA GLY A 399 -16.55 2.69 23.73
C GLY A 399 -16.31 3.23 25.14
N ARG A 400 -15.64 4.39 25.19
CA ARG A 400 -15.13 5.07 26.40
C ARG A 400 -14.16 4.18 27.17
N ALA A 401 -12.93 4.66 27.32
CA ALA A 401 -12.26 4.46 28.59
C ALA A 401 -13.12 5.15 29.66
N ARG A 402 -14.15 4.46 30.18
CA ARG A 402 -14.17 4.31 31.62
C ARG A 402 -12.82 3.65 31.88
N MET A 403 -11.84 4.41 32.38
CA MET A 403 -11.10 3.86 33.50
C MET A 403 -12.20 3.26 34.35
N ALA A 404 -12.31 1.92 34.42
CA ALA A 404 -13.28 1.29 35.29
C ALA A 404 -13.13 2.05 36.60
N ASN A 405 -14.13 2.87 36.90
CA ASN A 405 -14.01 3.79 38.00
C ASN A 405 -13.76 2.84 39.17
N ALA A 406 -12.72 3.04 39.96
CA ALA A 406 -12.45 2.10 41.04
C ALA A 406 -13.66 1.99 42.01
N CYS A 407 -14.60 2.93 41.92
CA CYS A 407 -15.87 2.92 42.60
C CYS A 407 -17.01 2.14 41.90
N ASP A 408 -16.81 1.60 40.70
CA ASP A 408 -17.74 0.71 39.98
C ASP A 408 -17.57 -0.77 40.37
N GLU A 409 -16.56 -1.11 41.18
CA GLU A 409 -16.33 -2.48 41.68
C GLU A 409 -17.45 -2.94 42.63
N ASP A 410 -17.89 -4.18 42.49
CA ASP A 410 -18.97 -4.76 43.29
C ASP A 410 -18.48 -5.13 44.69
N CYS A 411 -19.08 -4.51 45.70
CA CYS A 411 -18.82 -4.77 47.11
C CYS A 411 -19.96 -5.61 47.69
N THR A 412 -19.63 -6.82 48.18
CA THR A 412 -20.58 -7.71 48.84
C THR A 412 -20.40 -7.64 50.36
N PHE A 413 -21.38 -7.05 51.05
CA PHE A 413 -21.38 -6.91 52.50
C PHE A 413 -22.76 -7.22 53.06
N SER A 414 -22.81 -8.07 54.09
CA SER A 414 -24.04 -8.55 54.74
C SER A 414 -25.07 -9.16 53.78
N GLY A 415 -24.61 -9.89 52.76
CA GLY A 415 -25.48 -10.61 51.81
C GLY A 415 -26.13 -9.74 50.72
N GLN A 416 -25.75 -8.47 50.62
CA GLN A 416 -26.12 -7.59 49.50
C GLN A 416 -24.90 -7.28 48.66
N THR A 417 -25.06 -7.07 47.37
CA THR A 417 -24.00 -6.69 46.42
C THR A 417 -24.41 -5.41 45.70
N ALA A 418 -23.52 -4.43 45.68
CA ALA A 418 -23.70 -3.15 45.00
C ALA A 418 -22.33 -2.52 44.73
N ALA A 419 -22.26 -1.64 43.73
CA ALA A 419 -21.02 -0.94 43.40
C ALA A 419 -20.56 -0.06 44.57
N CYS A 420 -19.24 0.09 44.77
CA CYS A 420 -18.68 0.91 45.85
C CYS A 420 -19.30 2.31 45.92
N LYS A 421 -19.48 2.99 44.78
CA LYS A 421 -20.12 4.33 44.72
C LYS A 421 -21.57 4.34 45.19
N GLU A 422 -22.34 3.29 44.88
CA GLU A 422 -23.75 3.19 45.27
C GLU A 422 -23.87 2.98 46.78
N ARG A 423 -22.96 2.19 47.35
CA ARG A 423 -22.88 2.01 48.80
C ARG A 423 -22.45 3.27 49.52
N VAL A 424 -21.52 4.05 48.95
CA VAL A 424 -21.11 5.36 49.49
C VAL A 424 -22.29 6.32 49.49
N TYR A 425 -23.04 6.39 48.39
CA TYR A 425 -24.25 7.22 48.32
C TYR A 425 -25.35 6.77 49.29
N TRP A 426 -25.57 5.46 49.43
CA TRP A 426 -26.55 4.94 50.38
C TRP A 426 -26.16 5.28 51.82
N ALA A 427 -24.90 5.06 52.20
CA ALA A 427 -24.41 5.37 53.54
C ALA A 427 -24.49 6.87 53.85
N SER A 428 -24.24 7.75 52.88
CA SER A 428 -24.28 9.19 53.11
C SER A 428 -25.70 9.69 53.35
N THR A 429 -26.67 9.07 52.69
CA THR A 429 -28.09 9.41 52.78
C THR A 429 -28.83 8.69 53.92
N HIS A 430 -28.27 7.62 54.49
CA HIS A 430 -28.93 6.82 55.55
C HIS A 430 -28.13 6.78 56.85
N ALA A 431 -26.88 6.31 56.81
CA ALA A 431 -26.06 6.12 58.01
C ALA A 431 -25.47 7.43 58.55
N PHE A 432 -25.13 8.37 57.65
CA PHE A 432 -24.50 9.64 57.99
C PHE A 432 -25.34 10.86 57.62
N VAL A 433 -26.67 10.70 57.54
CA VAL A 433 -27.57 11.79 57.14
C VAL A 433 -27.41 13.02 58.04
N GLY A 434 -27.36 14.20 57.42
CA GLY A 434 -27.23 15.48 58.13
C GLY A 434 -25.84 15.78 58.71
N LYS A 435 -24.83 14.94 58.44
CA LYS A 435 -23.42 15.27 58.75
C LYS A 435 -22.83 16.11 57.61
N ALA A 436 -21.97 17.07 57.97
CA ALA A 436 -21.30 17.94 57.01
C ALA A 436 -20.22 17.22 56.19
N ASP A 437 -19.79 16.05 56.63
CA ASP A 437 -18.78 15.18 56.02
C ASP A 437 -19.38 13.78 55.71
N ALA A 438 -20.67 13.73 55.37
CA ALA A 438 -21.41 12.49 55.20
C ALA A 438 -20.82 11.63 54.08
N CYS A 439 -20.40 12.22 52.97
CA CYS A 439 -19.81 11.51 51.84
C CYS A 439 -18.43 10.97 52.19
N GLN A 440 -17.57 11.76 52.83
CA GLN A 440 -16.25 11.28 53.26
C GLN A 440 -16.36 10.13 54.28
N ARG A 441 -17.22 10.26 55.29
CA ARG A 441 -17.47 9.18 56.28
C ARG A 441 -18.01 7.92 55.64
N SER A 442 -18.86 8.07 54.62
CA SER A 442 -19.39 6.96 53.84
C SER A 442 -18.30 6.25 53.05
N MET A 443 -17.40 6.99 52.42
CA MET A 443 -16.23 6.44 51.73
C MET A 443 -15.36 5.62 52.68
N ASP A 444 -15.04 6.17 53.85
CA ASP A 444 -14.22 5.49 54.86
C ASP A 444 -14.90 4.21 55.38
N LEU A 445 -16.22 4.25 55.57
CA LEU A 445 -17.01 3.09 55.96
C LEU A 445 -16.97 2.00 54.89
N ILE A 446 -17.19 2.34 53.61
CA ILE A 446 -17.21 1.36 52.52
C ILE A 446 -15.82 0.76 52.28
N LYS A 447 -14.74 1.53 52.44
CA LYS A 447 -13.37 0.99 52.42
C LYS A 447 -13.09 0.03 53.57
N THR A 448 -13.76 0.20 54.70
CA THR A 448 -13.65 -0.73 55.84
C THR A 448 -14.44 -2.01 55.58
N GLN A 449 -15.62 -1.89 54.96
CA GLN A 449 -16.49 -3.04 54.65
C GLN A 449 -15.98 -3.89 53.49
N CYS A 450 -15.34 -3.25 52.50
CA CYS A 450 -14.81 -3.87 51.28
C CYS A 450 -13.39 -3.35 50.98
N PRO A 451 -12.40 -3.77 51.79
CA PRO A 451 -11.04 -3.22 51.75
C PRO A 451 -10.26 -3.60 50.49
N THR A 452 -10.67 -4.63 49.76
CA THR A 452 -9.98 -5.05 48.54
C THR A 452 -10.57 -4.35 47.33
N GLU A 453 -11.88 -4.48 47.16
CA GLU A 453 -12.67 -4.04 46.00
C GLU A 453 -12.72 -2.52 45.92
N CYS A 454 -12.94 -1.84 47.05
CA CYS A 454 -13.10 -0.39 47.10
C CYS A 454 -11.82 0.37 47.49
N SER A 455 -10.67 -0.31 47.61
CA SER A 455 -9.39 0.30 48.05
C SER A 455 -8.97 1.50 47.22
N ARG A 456 -9.16 1.40 45.90
CA ARG A 456 -8.76 2.40 44.90
C ARG A 456 -9.85 3.45 44.63
N CYS A 457 -11.04 3.31 45.22
CA CYS A 457 -12.13 4.26 45.04
C CYS A 457 -11.84 5.55 45.82
N GLU A 458 -11.89 6.70 45.17
CA GLU A 458 -11.70 8.02 45.80
C GLU A 458 -12.99 8.83 45.74
N LEU A 459 -13.18 9.76 46.68
CA LEU A 459 -14.45 10.48 46.81
C LEU A 459 -14.82 11.26 45.54
N GLY A 460 -13.84 11.90 44.87
CA GLY A 460 -14.05 12.61 43.60
C GLY A 460 -14.37 11.70 42.41
N MET A 461 -14.29 10.38 42.59
CA MET A 461 -14.75 9.39 41.62
C MET A 461 -16.18 8.91 41.93
N THR A 462 -16.78 9.33 43.06
CA THR A 462 -18.20 9.09 43.33
C THR A 462 -19.04 10.31 42.94
N ASP A 463 -20.34 10.11 42.79
CA ASP A 463 -21.29 11.21 42.59
C ASP A 463 -21.75 11.83 43.94
N CYS A 464 -21.02 11.59 45.04
CA CYS A 464 -21.33 12.11 46.38
C CYS A 464 -20.53 13.39 46.66
N SER A 465 -21.22 14.48 46.99
CA SER A 465 -20.59 15.76 47.37
C SER A 465 -21.07 16.24 48.74
N ASP A 466 -20.15 16.77 49.56
CA ASP A 466 -20.41 17.33 50.89
C ASP A 466 -20.73 18.85 50.84
N ASP A 467 -20.91 19.43 49.64
CA ASP A 467 -21.15 20.87 49.39
C ASP A 467 -22.56 21.38 49.76
N GLY A 468 -23.34 20.57 50.49
CA GLY A 468 -24.54 21.04 51.19
C GLY A 468 -25.78 21.23 50.33
N GLN A 469 -25.81 20.74 49.09
CA GLN A 469 -27.04 20.68 48.29
C GLN A 469 -27.45 19.23 48.00
N PRO A 470 -28.55 18.72 48.59
CA PRO A 470 -29.03 17.38 48.29
C PRO A 470 -29.60 17.35 46.86
N HIS A 471 -28.82 16.82 45.90
CA HIS A 471 -29.35 16.39 44.61
C HIS A 471 -30.16 15.09 44.81
N MET A 472 -31.41 15.22 45.27
CA MET A 472 -32.33 14.08 45.34
C MET A 472 -32.78 13.68 43.93
N HIS A 473 -32.13 12.68 43.34
CA HIS A 473 -32.74 11.91 42.26
C HIS A 473 -33.80 10.98 42.87
N PHE A 474 -35.06 11.38 42.81
CA PHE A 474 -36.19 10.50 43.10
C PHE A 474 -36.17 9.34 42.09
N PHE A 475 -35.76 8.15 42.51
CA PHE A 475 -36.02 6.94 41.75
C PHE A 475 -37.53 6.69 41.76
N ARG A 476 -38.16 6.76 40.57
CA ARG A 476 -39.55 6.33 40.37
C ARG A 476 -39.67 4.88 40.85
N LYS A 477 -40.69 4.65 41.68
CA LYS A 477 -41.14 3.33 42.12
C LYS A 477 -41.36 2.44 40.88
N PHE A 478 -40.79 1.25 40.90
CA PHE A 478 -40.95 0.21 39.88
C PHE A 478 -42.42 0.05 39.46
N GLU A 479 -42.71 0.23 38.17
CA GLU A 479 -43.89 -0.36 37.54
C GLU A 479 -43.60 -1.84 37.30
N GLU A 480 -44.48 -2.70 37.80
CA GLU A 480 -44.44 -4.14 37.57
C GLU A 480 -44.72 -4.45 36.09
N PRO A 481 -44.04 -5.43 35.47
CA PRO A 481 -44.34 -5.81 34.10
C PRO A 481 -45.69 -6.52 34.05
N SER A 482 -46.63 -5.96 33.27
CA SER A 482 -47.88 -6.62 32.92
C SER A 482 -47.59 -7.88 32.10
N VAL A 483 -48.01 -9.02 32.63
CA VAL A 483 -48.04 -10.33 31.95
C VAL A 483 -48.97 -10.23 30.74
N ALA A 484 -48.42 -10.40 29.54
CA ALA A 484 -49.19 -10.68 28.34
C ALA A 484 -49.01 -12.16 27.99
N ALA A 485 -50.13 -12.87 27.99
CA ALA A 485 -50.26 -14.28 27.70
C ALA A 485 -50.11 -14.58 26.20
N ASP A 486 -49.56 -15.77 25.94
CA ASP A 486 -49.86 -16.74 24.88
C ASP A 486 -50.03 -16.25 23.43
N GLU A 487 -49.21 -16.81 22.52
CA GLU A 487 -49.72 -17.85 21.61
C GLU A 487 -48.59 -18.76 21.10
N ALA A 488 -48.89 -20.05 21.04
CA ALA A 488 -47.97 -21.16 20.85
C ALA A 488 -47.99 -21.71 19.41
N GLY A 489 -46.84 -22.27 19.00
CA GLY A 489 -46.77 -23.43 18.11
C GLY A 489 -45.84 -23.29 16.88
N PRO A 490 -45.35 -24.40 16.30
CA PRO A 490 -44.79 -25.58 16.95
C PRO A 490 -43.36 -25.92 16.45
N ALA A 491 -42.72 -26.80 17.23
CA ALA A 491 -41.36 -27.29 17.07
C ALA A 491 -41.15 -28.23 15.86
N GLY A 492 -39.96 -28.14 15.24
CA GLY A 492 -39.38 -29.17 14.38
C GLY A 492 -38.07 -29.70 14.98
N PRO A 493 -37.79 -31.02 14.89
CA PRO A 493 -36.57 -31.65 15.42
C PRO A 493 -35.41 -31.41 14.42
N GLY A 494 -34.15 -31.23 14.79
CA GLY A 494 -33.35 -31.97 15.76
C GLY A 494 -32.21 -32.61 14.98
N GLU A 495 -30.96 -32.13 15.15
CA GLU A 495 -29.76 -32.84 14.72
C GLU A 495 -28.62 -32.62 15.72
N PRO A 496 -27.91 -33.69 16.15
CA PRO A 496 -26.98 -33.62 17.27
C PRO A 496 -25.52 -33.42 16.86
N SER A 497 -24.80 -32.78 17.77
CA SER A 497 -23.35 -32.74 17.88
C SER A 497 -22.74 -34.13 18.13
N SER A 498 -21.62 -34.44 17.48
CA SER A 498 -20.63 -35.43 17.91
C SER A 498 -19.23 -34.82 17.74
N GLN A 499 -18.57 -34.49 18.86
CA GLN A 499 -17.61 -35.31 19.60
C GLN A 499 -16.26 -35.50 18.89
N ALA A 500 -15.25 -34.94 19.56
CA ALA A 500 -13.83 -35.21 19.42
C ALA A 500 -13.47 -36.63 19.92
N LEU A 501 -12.41 -37.21 19.35
CA LEU A 501 -11.19 -37.71 20.03
C LEU A 501 -10.34 -38.62 19.10
N PRO A 502 -9.06 -38.88 19.45
CA PRO A 502 -7.95 -39.09 18.52
C PRO A 502 -7.51 -40.55 18.41
N TRP A 503 -6.67 -40.87 17.42
CA TRP A 503 -5.85 -42.08 17.44
C TRP A 503 -4.40 -41.81 17.04
N GLN A 504 -3.52 -42.51 17.74
CA GLN A 504 -2.08 -42.46 17.74
C GLN A 504 -1.46 -43.35 16.64
N ALA A 505 -0.22 -42.98 16.30
CA ALA A 505 0.97 -43.83 16.14
C ALA A 505 1.19 -44.75 14.93
N ALA A 506 2.45 -44.64 14.50
CA ALA A 506 3.38 -45.68 14.03
C ALA A 506 3.40 -46.04 12.54
N GLY A 507 4.60 -45.95 11.96
CA GLY A 507 4.91 -46.50 10.64
C GLY A 507 6.27 -46.07 10.11
N LEU A 508 7.35 -46.57 10.71
CA LEU A 508 8.71 -46.56 10.15
C LEU A 508 8.72 -47.27 8.78
N GLY A 509 9.36 -46.67 7.79
CA GLY A 509 9.58 -47.25 6.48
C GLY A 509 10.89 -46.73 5.87
N VAL A 510 11.97 -47.45 6.13
CA VAL A 510 13.31 -47.26 5.55
C VAL A 510 13.27 -47.64 4.08
N GLY A 511 13.81 -46.79 3.20
CA GLY A 511 13.90 -47.06 1.76
C GLY A 511 15.00 -46.25 1.09
N SER A 512 16.24 -46.73 1.23
CA SER A 512 17.42 -46.27 0.48
C SER A 512 17.28 -46.62 -1.01
N LEU A 513 17.58 -45.70 -1.93
CA LEU A 513 17.99 -46.05 -3.29
C LEU A 513 18.83 -44.94 -3.96
N ALA A 514 20.11 -45.31 -4.14
CA ALA A 514 21.02 -44.98 -5.23
C ALA A 514 21.20 -43.53 -5.71
N LEU A 515 22.31 -42.94 -5.27
CA LEU A 515 23.07 -41.91 -5.98
C LEU A 515 23.68 -42.48 -7.27
N ALA A 516 23.30 -41.93 -8.42
CA ALA A 516 24.02 -42.10 -9.68
C ALA A 516 24.75 -40.79 -10.01
N ALA A 517 26.08 -40.84 -9.91
CA ALA A 517 26.98 -39.76 -10.33
C ALA A 517 27.14 -39.78 -11.85
N GLY A 518 26.64 -38.74 -12.52
CA GLY A 518 26.84 -38.50 -13.96
C GLY A 518 28.01 -37.53 -14.18
N LEU A 519 29.12 -38.07 -14.67
CA LEU A 519 30.28 -37.35 -15.19
C LEU A 519 29.88 -36.47 -16.39
N PHE A 520 30.06 -35.14 -16.28
CA PHE A 520 30.05 -34.26 -17.44
C PHE A 520 31.48 -34.01 -17.94
N ALA A 521 31.73 -34.47 -19.17
CA ALA A 521 32.95 -34.27 -19.91
C ALA A 521 33.11 -32.79 -20.33
N VAL A 522 34.30 -32.25 -20.10
CA VAL A 522 34.74 -30.91 -20.51
C VAL A 522 35.07 -30.92 -22.01
N GLY A 523 34.16 -30.39 -22.83
CA GLY A 523 34.39 -30.11 -24.25
C GLY A 523 34.99 -28.71 -24.44
N ARG A 524 36.28 -28.64 -24.76
CA ARG A 524 36.97 -27.41 -25.21
C ARG A 524 36.47 -27.00 -26.60
N ALA A 525 35.74 -25.89 -26.71
CA ALA A 525 35.44 -25.25 -27.98
C ALA A 525 36.48 -24.15 -28.29
N ARG A 526 37.15 -24.30 -29.43
CA ARG A 526 38.12 -23.36 -30.02
C ARG A 526 37.44 -22.03 -30.38
N ALA A 527 38.01 -20.93 -29.91
CA ALA A 527 37.71 -19.58 -30.39
C ALA A 527 38.14 -19.43 -31.85
N ARG A 528 37.19 -19.08 -32.74
CA ARG A 528 37.48 -18.54 -34.07
C ARG A 528 37.40 -17.01 -33.99
N ARG A 529 38.52 -16.39 -34.33
CA ARG A 529 38.75 -14.95 -34.45
C ARG A 529 38.06 -14.46 -35.73
N ALA A 530 36.98 -13.72 -35.61
CA ALA A 530 36.36 -13.01 -36.74
C ALA A 530 36.95 -11.60 -36.84
N GLN A 531 37.47 -11.26 -38.01
CA GLN A 531 37.97 -9.95 -38.38
C GLN A 531 36.78 -8.98 -38.60
N LEU A 532 36.85 -7.81 -37.97
CA LEU A 532 36.00 -6.66 -38.26
C LEU A 532 36.52 -5.94 -39.53
N PRO A 533 35.66 -5.49 -40.45
CA PRO A 533 36.04 -4.54 -41.47
C PRO A 533 36.01 -3.10 -40.93
N LYS A 534 36.95 -2.29 -41.42
CA LYS A 534 37.10 -0.86 -41.18
C LYS A 534 35.86 -0.10 -41.69
N ALA A 535 35.28 0.76 -40.86
CA ALA A 535 34.36 1.80 -41.30
C ALA A 535 35.14 3.05 -41.71
N GLU A 536 34.88 3.52 -42.93
CA GLU A 536 35.38 4.76 -43.51
C GLU A 536 34.81 5.98 -42.79
N ARG A 537 35.67 7.01 -42.69
CA ARG A 537 35.30 8.37 -42.30
C ARG A 537 34.55 9.02 -43.47
N VAL A 538 33.37 9.57 -43.21
CA VAL A 538 32.82 10.66 -44.02
C VAL A 538 32.56 11.83 -43.10
N ALA A 539 33.34 12.89 -43.33
CA ALA A 539 33.09 14.21 -42.80
C ALA A 539 31.99 14.87 -43.65
N SER A 540 31.07 15.57 -43.00
CA SER A 540 30.28 16.61 -43.65
C SER A 540 30.11 17.77 -42.69
N LEU A 541 30.98 18.76 -42.89
CA LEU A 541 30.75 20.17 -42.61
C LEU A 541 29.87 20.71 -43.73
N VAL A 542 28.70 21.28 -43.41
CA VAL A 542 28.14 22.44 -44.13
C VAL A 542 27.41 23.30 -43.11
N ALA A 543 27.74 24.59 -43.13
CA ALA A 543 27.13 25.67 -42.37
C ALA A 543 26.21 26.51 -43.29
N LEU A 544 25.34 27.32 -42.65
CA LEU A 544 24.50 28.42 -43.19
C LEU A 544 23.21 27.94 -43.90
N GLU A 545 22.01 28.45 -43.63
CA GLU A 545 21.53 29.74 -43.08
C GLU A 545 20.71 29.66 -41.78
#